data_AF-A0A8B7JQB7-F1
#
_entry.id   AF-A0A8B7JQB7-F1
#
_cell.length_a   1.000
_cell.length_b   1.000
_cell.length_c   1.000
_cell.angle_alpha   90.00
_cell.angle_beta   90.00
_cell.angle_gamma   90.00
#
_symmetry.space_group_name_H-M   'P 1'
#
loop_
_entity.id
_entity.type
_entity.pdbx_description
1 polymer ?
#
loop_
_entity_poly.entity_id
_entity_poly.type
_entity_poly.pdbx_seq_one_letter_code
_entity_poly.pdbx_strand_id
1 'polypeptide(L)'
;MHYILVACTLGLERDKFDNKTVSFEEHIKYEHNMWNYLYFIVLVRVKNKTDYTGPESYVAQMIKNKNLDWFPRMRAMSLVSNEGEGEQNEIRNLQDKLNSTMKLVSHLTSQLNELKEQMTEQRKRRQRMGFVDVQNTMNH
;
A
#
# COMPACT_ATOMS: atom_id res chain seq x y z
N MET A 1 8.25 -7.66 32.92
CA MET A 1 7.89 -8.96 32.33
C MET A 1 6.45 -9.29 32.80
N HIS A 2 5.36 -9.16 32.03
CA HIS A 2 5.08 -8.30 30.86
C HIS A 2 6.32 -7.96 30.04
N TYR A 3 6.81 -8.92 29.25
CA TYR A 3 8.19 -8.90 28.73
C TYR A 3 8.14 -8.46 27.27
N ILE A 4 8.59 -7.21 27.01
CA ILE A 4 8.14 -6.42 25.84
C ILE A 4 6.59 -6.35 25.79
N LEU A 5 5.92 -6.50 26.93
CA LEU A 5 4.52 -6.87 27.15
C LEU A 5 4.01 -8.10 26.35
N VAL A 6 3.92 -8.03 25.01
CA VAL A 6 3.73 -9.16 24.05
C VAL A 6 4.40 -8.88 22.68
N ALA A 7 5.48 -8.09 22.67
CA ALA A 7 6.07 -7.46 21.48
C ALA A 7 5.07 -6.73 20.53
N CYS A 8 4.17 -5.83 20.97
CA CYS A 8 3.81 -5.43 22.35
C CYS A 8 2.40 -5.88 22.76
N THR A 9 1.61 -6.40 21.82
CA THR A 9 0.33 -7.09 22.07
C THR A 9 -0.03 -8.14 21.00
N LEU A 10 0.49 -7.99 19.76
CA LEU A 10 0.15 -8.81 18.60
C LEU A 10 1.34 -8.97 17.61
N GLY A 11 2.52 -9.34 18.12
CA GLY A 11 3.60 -9.95 17.31
C GLY A 11 4.22 -9.11 16.18
N LEU A 12 5.19 -8.25 16.54
CA LEU A 12 6.25 -7.86 15.60
C LEU A 12 7.54 -8.60 15.94
N GLU A 13 7.99 -9.43 15.00
CA GLU A 13 9.26 -10.17 15.08
C GLU A 13 10.44 -9.19 14.92
N ARG A 14 11.53 -9.48 15.64
CA ARG A 14 12.69 -8.58 15.77
C ARG A 14 13.32 -8.23 14.42
N ASP A 15 13.38 -9.23 13.55
CA ASP A 15 13.93 -9.24 12.18
C ASP A 15 13.32 -8.16 11.27
N LYS A 16 12.15 -7.60 11.61
CA LYS A 16 11.52 -6.51 10.85
C LYS A 16 12.07 -5.10 11.18
N PHE A 17 12.88 -4.96 12.23
CA PHE A 17 13.57 -3.71 12.56
C PHE A 17 14.94 -3.58 11.89
N ASP A 18 15.63 -4.68 11.59
CA ASP A 18 17.05 -4.69 11.16
C ASP A 18 17.32 -4.08 9.76
N ASN A 19 16.28 -3.54 9.10
CA ASN A 19 16.35 -2.85 7.81
C ASN A 19 15.81 -1.40 7.84
N LYS A 20 15.72 -0.75 9.02
CA LYS A 20 15.27 0.66 9.14
C LYS A 20 16.18 1.53 10.02
N THR A 21 16.05 2.84 9.84
CA THR A 21 16.88 3.91 10.45
C THR A 21 16.65 4.18 11.95
N VAL A 22 15.80 3.41 12.62
CA VAL A 22 15.49 3.56 14.06
C VAL A 22 15.71 2.23 14.74
N SER A 23 16.53 2.19 15.79
CA SER A 23 16.82 0.93 16.49
C SER A 23 15.64 0.47 17.34
N PHE A 24 15.53 -0.85 17.51
CA PHE A 24 14.57 -1.48 18.43
C PHE A 24 14.70 -0.96 19.87
N GLU A 25 15.91 -0.58 20.28
CA GLU A 25 16.20 -0.07 21.62
C GLU A 25 15.72 1.37 21.80
N GLU A 26 15.88 2.24 20.80
CA GLU A 26 15.32 3.59 20.80
C GLU A 26 13.79 3.57 20.77
N HIS A 27 13.19 2.69 19.95
CA HIS A 27 11.74 2.49 19.90
C HIS A 27 11.16 2.13 21.29
N ILE A 28 11.78 1.19 22.02
CA ILE A 28 11.37 0.87 23.40
C ILE A 28 11.63 2.03 24.36
N LYS A 29 12.76 2.74 24.22
CA LYS A 29 13.18 3.80 25.15
C LYS A 29 12.33 5.07 25.06
N TYR A 30 11.90 5.45 23.85
CA TYR A 30 11.23 6.73 23.56
C TYR A 30 9.75 6.58 23.20
N GLU A 31 9.33 5.56 22.46
CA GLU A 31 7.91 5.37 22.10
C GLU A 31 7.15 4.46 23.09
N HIS A 32 7.74 3.31 23.47
CA HIS A 32 7.08 2.31 24.32
C HIS A 32 7.73 2.15 25.71
N ASN A 33 8.09 3.28 26.33
CA ASN A 33 8.71 3.30 27.64
C ASN A 33 7.73 2.78 28.72
N MET A 34 7.94 1.53 29.15
CA MET A 34 7.06 0.82 30.09
C MET A 34 6.86 1.54 31.43
N TRP A 35 7.82 2.36 31.87
CA TRP A 35 7.70 3.12 33.11
C TRP A 35 6.63 4.21 33.02
N ASN A 36 6.46 4.85 31.87
CA ASN A 36 5.42 5.86 31.66
C ASN A 36 4.02 5.27 31.80
N TYR A 37 3.80 4.04 31.31
CA TYR A 37 2.55 3.31 31.52
C TYR A 37 2.32 2.97 33.00
N LEU A 38 3.37 2.57 33.74
CA LEU A 38 3.27 2.31 35.17
C LEU A 38 2.93 3.59 35.97
N TYR A 39 3.62 4.70 35.69
CA TYR A 39 3.32 6.01 36.29
C TYR A 39 1.88 6.44 36.00
N PHE A 40 1.38 6.25 34.78
CA PHE A 40 0.00 6.58 34.42
C PHE A 40 -1.03 5.70 35.15
N ILE A 41 -0.79 4.39 35.29
CA ILE A 41 -1.66 3.49 36.07
C ILE A 41 -1.70 3.88 37.56
N VAL A 42 -0.57 4.31 38.13
CA VAL A 42 -0.51 4.84 39.50
C VAL A 42 -1.25 6.18 39.61
N LEU A 43 -1.01 7.11 38.68
CA LEU A 43 -1.68 8.42 38.61
C LEU A 43 -3.20 8.27 38.61
N VAL A 44 -3.75 7.46 37.70
CA VAL A 44 -5.21 7.22 37.59
C VAL A 44 -5.77 6.59 38.87
N ARG A 45 -5.00 5.76 39.59
CA ARG A 45 -5.44 5.14 40.85
C ARG A 45 -5.40 6.08 42.07
N VAL A 46 -4.51 7.07 42.07
CA VAL A 46 -4.32 8.02 43.20
C VAL A 46 -5.11 9.31 43.02
N LYS A 47 -5.33 9.75 41.77
CA LYS A 47 -6.10 10.96 41.42
C LYS A 47 -7.59 10.80 41.74
N ASN A 48 -8.26 11.87 42.17
CA ASN A 48 -9.70 11.83 42.43
C ASN A 48 -10.49 11.62 41.13
N LYS A 49 -11.59 10.86 41.24
CA LYS A 49 -12.45 10.51 40.10
C LYS A 49 -13.21 11.70 39.50
N THR A 50 -13.38 12.77 40.28
CA THR A 50 -13.93 14.06 39.84
C THR A 50 -12.99 14.82 38.90
N ASP A 51 -11.69 14.56 39.02
CA ASP A 51 -10.63 15.33 38.38
C ASP A 51 -10.13 14.60 37.11
N TYR A 52 -10.72 13.45 36.79
CA TYR A 52 -10.40 12.66 35.60
C TYR A 52 -10.85 13.40 34.34
N THR A 53 -9.94 13.53 33.38
CA THR A 53 -10.25 13.82 31.98
C THR A 53 -11.00 12.64 31.34
N GLY A 54 -11.57 12.86 30.14
CA GLY A 54 -12.26 11.80 29.38
C GLY A 54 -11.39 10.53 29.17
N PRO A 55 -10.14 10.66 28.69
CA PRO A 55 -9.25 9.50 28.52
C PRO A 55 -8.89 8.80 29.84
N GLU A 56 -8.63 9.54 30.92
CA GLU A 56 -8.37 8.94 32.25
C GLU A 56 -9.60 8.17 32.76
N SER A 57 -10.81 8.71 32.56
CA SER A 57 -12.06 8.05 32.94
C SER A 57 -12.27 6.73 32.18
N TYR A 58 -12.02 6.74 30.87
CA TYR A 58 -12.08 5.55 30.02
C TYR A 58 -11.08 4.47 30.47
N VAL A 59 -9.82 4.85 30.71
CA VAL A 59 -8.79 3.90 31.20
C VAL A 59 -9.12 3.40 32.61
N ALA A 60 -9.62 4.25 33.51
CA ALA A 60 -10.07 3.84 34.84
C ALA A 60 -11.20 2.79 34.78
N GLN A 61 -12.16 2.97 33.87
CA GLN A 61 -13.24 2.00 33.62
C GLN A 61 -12.69 0.69 33.05
N MET A 62 -11.78 0.74 32.07
CA MET A 62 -11.18 -0.47 31.50
C MET A 62 -10.35 -1.24 32.54
N ILE A 63 -9.54 -0.57 33.34
CA ILE A 63 -8.79 -1.16 34.46
C ILE A 63 -9.74 -1.79 35.50
N LYS A 64 -10.84 -1.11 35.86
CA LYS A 64 -11.87 -1.66 36.77
C LYS A 64 -12.50 -2.94 36.21
N ASN A 65 -12.76 -2.96 34.90
CA ASN A 65 -13.35 -4.10 34.19
C ASN A 65 -12.31 -5.20 33.86
N LYS A 66 -11.04 -5.04 34.27
CA LYS A 66 -9.89 -5.89 33.91
C LYS A 66 -9.64 -6.03 32.40
N ASN A 67 -10.15 -5.10 31.59
CA ASN A 67 -9.90 -5.08 30.16
C ASN A 67 -8.53 -4.45 29.86
N LEU A 68 -7.79 -5.05 28.93
CA LEU A 68 -6.49 -4.61 28.44
C LEU A 68 -6.56 -4.00 27.02
N ASP A 69 -7.75 -3.76 26.46
CA ASP A 69 -7.94 -3.16 25.13
C ASP A 69 -7.50 -1.69 25.05
N TRP A 70 -7.36 -1.02 26.19
CA TRP A 70 -6.87 0.36 26.27
C TRP A 70 -5.36 0.52 26.06
N PHE A 71 -4.58 -0.57 26.16
CA PHE A 71 -3.16 -0.55 25.80
C PHE A 71 -3.01 -0.46 24.27
N PRO A 72 -2.14 0.43 23.74
CA PRO A 72 -1.91 0.52 22.30
C PRO A 72 -1.48 -0.82 21.69
N ARG A 73 -2.33 -1.40 20.83
CA ARG A 73 -2.06 -2.66 20.12
C ARG A 73 -1.66 -2.39 18.67
N MET A 74 -0.51 -2.90 18.25
CA MET A 74 0.12 -2.73 16.92
C MET A 74 0.33 -1.28 16.43
N ARG A 75 -0.06 -0.27 17.20
CA ARG A 75 0.11 1.15 16.89
C ARG A 75 1.29 1.71 17.67
N ALA A 76 2.40 1.84 16.95
CA ALA A 76 3.65 2.46 17.35
C ALA A 76 3.95 3.53 16.29
N MET A 77 4.33 4.75 16.65
CA MET A 77 4.41 5.85 15.67
C MET A 77 5.47 5.59 14.58
N SER A 78 6.61 4.98 14.93
CA SER A 78 7.63 4.49 13.99
C SER A 78 7.17 3.33 13.07
N LEU A 79 6.08 2.64 13.43
CA LEU A 79 5.55 1.45 12.75
C LEU A 79 4.15 1.63 12.15
N VAL A 80 3.54 2.81 12.30
CA VAL A 80 2.60 3.32 11.31
C VAL A 80 3.41 3.42 10.02
N SER A 81 3.30 2.38 9.18
CA SER A 81 3.91 2.36 7.86
C SER A 81 3.19 3.42 7.05
N ASN A 82 3.77 4.64 7.10
CA ASN A 82 3.24 5.91 6.65
C ASN A 82 2.17 5.72 5.58
N GLU A 83 0.90 5.90 5.96
CA GLU A 83 -0.24 5.62 5.09
C GLU A 83 -0.12 6.46 3.80
N GLY A 84 0.45 7.66 3.88
CA GLY A 84 0.80 8.49 2.72
C GLY A 84 1.98 8.00 1.87
N GLU A 85 2.96 7.25 2.39
CA GLU A 85 3.99 6.57 1.58
C GLU A 85 3.47 5.27 0.97
N GLY A 86 2.61 4.55 1.68
CA GLY A 86 1.86 3.41 1.13
C GLY A 86 1.06 3.87 -0.08
N GLU A 87 0.19 4.86 0.11
CA GLU A 87 -0.59 5.50 -0.96
C GLU A 87 0.30 6.08 -2.06
N GLN A 88 1.35 6.86 -1.76
CA GLN A 88 2.22 7.43 -2.81
C GLN A 88 2.96 6.35 -3.61
N ASN A 89 3.43 5.28 -2.97
CA ASN A 89 4.12 4.20 -3.66
C ASN A 89 3.13 3.33 -4.46
N GLU A 90 1.90 3.12 -3.97
CA GLU A 90 0.83 2.48 -4.75
C GLU A 90 0.40 3.36 -5.94
N ILE A 91 0.19 4.67 -5.74
CA ILE A 91 -0.11 5.64 -6.81
C ILE A 91 0.99 5.63 -7.88
N ARG A 92 2.27 5.61 -7.48
CA ARG A 92 3.40 5.50 -8.43
C ARG A 92 3.37 4.16 -9.18
N ASN A 93 3.20 3.04 -8.48
CA ASN A 93 3.07 1.72 -9.11
C ASN A 93 1.86 1.64 -10.06
N LEU A 94 0.76 2.33 -9.76
CA LEU A 94 -0.42 2.44 -10.61
C LEU A 94 -0.16 3.34 -11.83
N GLN A 95 0.55 4.46 -11.67
CA GLN A 95 1.01 5.31 -12.77
C GLN A 95 1.95 4.56 -13.71
N ASP A 96 2.92 3.79 -13.20
CA ASP A 96 3.84 3.01 -14.03
C ASP A 96 3.14 1.88 -14.79
N LYS A 97 2.14 1.22 -14.17
CA LYS A 97 1.26 0.26 -14.84
C LYS A 97 0.38 0.93 -15.91
N LEU A 98 -0.19 2.11 -15.63
CA LEU A 98 -1.00 2.88 -16.58
C LEU A 98 -0.16 3.35 -17.77
N ASN A 99 1.04 3.91 -17.53
CA ASN A 99 1.99 4.33 -18.56
C ASN A 99 2.42 3.17 -19.45
N SER A 100 2.72 2.01 -18.86
CA SER A 100 3.03 0.77 -19.58
C SER A 100 1.85 0.29 -20.44
N THR A 101 0.63 0.35 -19.90
CA THR A 101 -0.60 -0.02 -20.61
C THR A 101 -0.90 0.92 -21.77
N MET A 102 -0.75 2.24 -21.57
CA MET A 102 -0.91 3.25 -22.64
C MET A 102 0.10 3.06 -23.77
N LYS A 103 1.37 2.76 -23.45
CA LYS A 103 2.39 2.41 -24.46
C LYS A 103 2.00 1.16 -25.26
N LEU A 104 1.50 0.12 -24.59
CA LEU A 104 1.04 -1.11 -25.26
C LEU A 104 -0.17 -0.85 -26.18
N VAL A 105 -1.17 -0.10 -25.71
CA VAL A 105 -2.36 0.29 -26.50
C VAL A 105 -1.96 1.14 -27.71
N SER A 106 -1.04 2.09 -27.54
CA SER A 106 -0.50 2.90 -28.64
C SER A 106 0.22 2.03 -29.69
N HIS A 107 1.08 1.11 -29.24
CA HIS A 107 1.78 0.17 -30.13
C HIS A 107 0.83 -0.75 -30.90
N LEU A 108 -0.14 -1.36 -30.22
CA LEU A 108 -1.19 -2.18 -30.84
C LEU A 108 -2.03 -1.38 -31.85
N THR A 109 -2.28 -0.09 -31.57
CA THR A 109 -3.00 0.80 -32.50
C THR A 109 -2.18 1.08 -33.77
N SER A 110 -0.86 1.24 -33.65
CA SER A 110 0.04 1.33 -34.82
C SER A 110 -0.01 0.04 -35.65
N GLN A 111 0.19 -1.12 -35.00
CA GLN A 111 0.16 -2.42 -35.66
C GLN A 111 -1.17 -2.71 -36.38
N LEU A 112 -2.31 -2.29 -35.80
CA LEU A 112 -3.62 -2.41 -36.45
C LEU A 112 -3.77 -1.50 -37.66
N ASN A 113 -3.21 -0.29 -37.64
CA ASN A 113 -3.22 0.62 -38.79
C ASN A 113 -2.29 0.11 -39.90
N GLU A 114 -1.07 -0.33 -39.57
CA GLU A 114 -0.12 -0.93 -40.51
C GLU A 114 -0.70 -2.19 -41.19
N LEU A 115 -1.32 -3.09 -40.41
CA LEU A 115 -1.99 -4.28 -40.93
C LEU A 115 -3.18 -3.92 -41.84
N LYS A 116 -3.96 -2.90 -41.47
CA LYS A 116 -5.06 -2.38 -42.30
C LYS A 116 -4.55 -1.82 -43.63
N GLU A 117 -3.48 -1.05 -43.63
CA GLU A 117 -2.86 -0.53 -44.85
C GLU A 117 -2.35 -1.66 -45.75
N GLN A 118 -1.59 -2.61 -45.19
CA GLN A 118 -1.12 -3.80 -45.90
C GLN A 118 -2.27 -4.59 -46.54
N MET A 119 -3.38 -4.79 -45.83
CA MET A 119 -4.57 -5.45 -46.35
C MET A 119 -5.24 -4.66 -47.50
N THR A 120 -5.28 -3.32 -47.42
CA THR A 120 -5.83 -2.51 -48.52
C THR A 120 -4.91 -2.53 -49.75
N GLU A 121 -3.59 -2.47 -49.59
CA GLU A 121 -2.65 -2.58 -50.71
C GLU A 121 -2.65 -3.99 -51.32
N GLN A 122 -2.75 -5.05 -50.51
CA GLN A 122 -2.90 -6.41 -51.03
C GLN A 122 -4.20 -6.56 -51.85
N ARG A 123 -5.30 -5.93 -51.41
CA ARG A 123 -6.56 -5.89 -52.18
C ARG A 123 -6.40 -5.12 -53.51
N LYS A 124 -5.78 -3.93 -53.49
CA LYS A 124 -5.49 -3.15 -54.71
C LYS A 124 -4.60 -3.93 -55.69
N ARG A 125 -3.55 -4.61 -55.20
CA ARG A 125 -2.65 -5.44 -56.02
C ARG A 125 -3.41 -6.61 -56.67
N ARG A 126 -4.23 -7.35 -55.90
CA ARG A 126 -5.09 -8.42 -56.45
C ARG A 126 -6.05 -7.90 -57.51
N GLN A 127 -6.68 -6.74 -57.29
CA GLN A 127 -7.57 -6.11 -58.28
C GLN A 127 -6.82 -5.72 -59.56
N ARG A 128 -5.59 -5.17 -59.47
CA ARG A 128 -4.79 -4.85 -60.68
C ARG A 128 -4.46 -6.09 -61.51
N MET A 129 -4.07 -7.21 -60.89
CA MET A 129 -3.76 -8.43 -61.66
C MET A 129 -5.00 -8.97 -62.38
N GLY A 130 -6.17 -8.99 -61.72
CA GLY A 130 -7.42 -9.39 -62.36
C GLY A 130 -7.86 -8.52 -63.55
N PHE A 131 -7.38 -7.28 -63.67
CA PHE A 131 -7.55 -6.46 -64.88
C PHE A 131 -6.59 -6.86 -66.01
N VAL A 132 -5.35 -7.24 -65.68
CA VAL A 132 -4.35 -7.70 -66.66
C VAL A 132 -4.79 -9.02 -67.31
N ASP A 133 -5.30 -9.96 -66.50
CA ASP A 133 -5.82 -11.24 -66.99
C ASP A 133 -6.97 -11.03 -68.00
N VAL A 134 -7.93 -10.15 -67.66
CA VAL A 134 -9.07 -9.81 -68.54
C VAL A 134 -8.62 -9.13 -69.84
N GLN A 135 -7.66 -8.20 -69.78
CA GLN A 135 -7.14 -7.54 -70.98
C GLN A 135 -6.40 -8.51 -71.92
N ASN A 136 -5.70 -9.51 -71.38
CA ASN A 136 -5.10 -10.56 -72.20
C ASN A 136 -6.17 -11.43 -72.89
N THR A 137 -7.31 -11.70 -72.23
CA THR A 137 -8.41 -12.49 -72.84
C THR A 137 -9.27 -11.72 -73.86
N MET A 138 -9.14 -10.39 -73.96
CA MET A 138 -9.89 -9.56 -74.93
C MET A 138 -9.09 -9.22 -76.21
N ASN A 139 -7.79 -9.52 -76.24
CA ASN A 139 -6.89 -9.20 -77.35
C ASN A 139 -6.55 -10.42 -78.22
N HIS A 140 -7.39 -11.48 -78.23
CA HIS A 140 -7.06 -12.77 -78.82
C HIS A 140 -8.19 -13.45 -79.58
#